data_AF-A0A5C6M133-F1
#
_entry.id   AF-A0A5C6M133-F1
#
_cell.length_a   1.000
_cell.length_b   1.000
_cell.length_c   1.000
_cell.angle_alpha   90.00
_cell.angle_beta   90.00
_cell.angle_gamma   90.00
#
_symmetry.space_group_name_H-M   'P 1'
#
loop_
_entity.id
_entity.type
_entity.pdbx_description
1 polymer ?
#
loop_
_entity_poly.entity_id
_entity_poly.type
_entity_poly.pdbx_seq_one_letter_code
_entity_poly.pdbx_strand_id
1 'polypeptide(L)'
;KSNFVNSIDVNVLGIADGYFRDLDNRLVLASLETLQSLLDTKDVTYFAIQLSDPSKTDELLRDFEIFAHEKQVDLKATKWQDHPYGDLYHRTNVYLIYVRNFIATILLILSGLSVLAAFIKLVDERTREIGTTRAIGFHDSYIVMSFAAEAAMIALIATIVGTTTSLFASAIINYVAVPYYGVGLTEPIHFRVAIDLGVYGSTALCFIAISVIGAVVAMRSKIASSVVHNLTDAGA
;
A
#
# COMPACT_ATOMS: atom_id res chain seq x y z
N LYS A 1 3.49 36.86 32.92
CA LYS A 1 2.63 35.70 33.28
C LYS A 1 3.38 34.88 34.31
N SER A 2 2.91 34.85 35.55
CA SER A 2 3.57 34.18 36.67
C SER A 2 3.49 32.66 36.50
N ASN A 3 4.65 31.99 36.51
CA ASN A 3 4.79 30.54 36.58
C ASN A 3 4.36 30.06 37.98
N PHE A 4 3.06 30.06 38.28
CA PHE A 4 2.56 29.30 39.42
C PHE A 4 2.42 27.85 38.99
N VAL A 5 3.06 26.95 39.73
CA VAL A 5 2.86 25.51 39.58
C VAL A 5 1.52 25.21 40.23
N ASN A 6 0.48 25.03 39.43
CA ASN A 6 -0.81 24.56 39.94
C ASN A 6 -0.66 23.11 40.41
N SER A 7 -1.20 22.82 41.58
CA SER A 7 -1.18 21.48 42.17
C SER A 7 -2.55 21.20 42.79
N ILE A 8 -3.00 19.97 42.63
CA ILE A 8 -4.23 19.46 43.25
C ILE A 8 -3.93 18.04 43.74
N ASP A 9 -4.56 17.66 44.85
CA ASP A 9 -4.49 16.29 45.35
C ASP A 9 -5.55 15.43 44.65
N VAL A 10 -5.11 14.34 44.03
CA VAL A 10 -5.98 13.38 43.34
C VAL A 10 -5.60 11.95 43.70
N ASN A 11 -6.60 11.07 43.76
CA ASN A 11 -6.37 9.64 43.91
C ASN A 11 -6.16 9.01 42.53
N VAL A 12 -5.06 8.27 42.37
CA VAL A 12 -4.78 7.52 41.14
C VAL A 12 -5.74 6.32 41.06
N LEU A 13 -6.64 6.35 40.06
CA LEU A 13 -7.61 5.27 39.83
C LEU A 13 -6.99 4.09 39.06
N GLY A 14 -6.03 4.36 38.17
CA GLY A 14 -5.38 3.35 37.33
C GLY A 14 -4.33 3.94 36.40
N ILE A 15 -3.71 3.07 35.60
CA ILE A 15 -2.71 3.43 34.59
C ILE A 15 -3.36 3.23 33.21
N ALA A 16 -3.22 4.22 32.34
CA ALA A 16 -3.65 4.14 30.95
C ALA A 16 -2.42 4.01 30.05
N ASP A 17 -2.51 3.16 29.03
CA ASP A 17 -1.50 3.00 27.98
C ASP A 17 -2.05 3.59 26.67
N GLY A 18 -1.40 4.64 26.19
CA GLY A 18 -1.70 5.33 24.95
C GLY A 18 -1.00 4.73 23.72
N TYR A 19 -0.33 3.58 23.87
CA TYR A 19 0.46 2.81 22.90
C TYR A 19 1.71 3.51 22.38
N PHE A 20 1.88 4.81 22.63
CA PHE A 20 3.03 5.59 22.17
C PHE A 20 3.74 6.20 23.37
N ARG A 21 5.04 5.92 23.50
CA ARG A 21 5.88 6.37 24.60
C ARG A 21 5.85 7.89 24.79
N ASP A 22 5.84 8.66 23.71
CA ASP A 22 5.80 10.12 23.77
C ASP A 22 4.45 10.65 24.28
N LEU A 23 3.37 9.90 24.03
CA LEU A 23 2.04 10.19 24.55
C LEU A 23 1.98 9.81 26.04
N ASP A 24 2.41 8.60 26.40
CA ASP A 24 2.37 8.08 27.78
C ASP A 24 3.18 8.95 28.75
N ASN A 25 4.32 9.49 28.31
CA ASN A 25 5.15 10.38 29.11
C ASN A 25 4.46 11.71 29.48
N ARG A 26 3.34 12.07 28.83
CA ARG A 26 2.67 13.37 28.99
C ARG A 26 1.15 13.26 29.18
N LEU A 27 0.58 12.06 29.06
CA LEU A 27 -0.86 11.84 29.11
C LEU A 27 -1.32 11.74 30.56
N VAL A 28 -2.26 12.61 30.94
CA VAL A 28 -2.99 12.53 32.21
C VAL A 28 -4.47 12.59 31.88
N LEU A 29 -5.22 11.60 32.36
CA LEU A 29 -6.67 11.54 32.20
C LEU A 29 -7.33 11.75 33.57
N ALA A 30 -8.20 12.75 33.66
CA ALA A 30 -8.98 13.05 34.84
C ALA A 30 -10.35 13.61 34.44
N SER A 31 -11.24 13.80 35.41
CA SER A 31 -12.54 14.43 35.14
C SER A 31 -12.35 15.86 34.62
N LEU A 32 -13.31 16.35 33.82
CA LEU A 32 -13.27 17.72 33.30
C LEU A 32 -13.15 18.75 34.42
N GLU A 33 -13.92 18.57 35.50
CA GLU A 33 -13.90 19.44 36.67
C GLU A 33 -12.51 19.49 37.33
N THR A 34 -11.88 18.33 37.50
CA THR A 34 -10.52 18.20 38.04
C THR A 34 -9.49 18.95 37.18
N LEU A 35 -9.55 18.77 35.86
CA LEU A 35 -8.64 19.43 34.92
C LEU A 35 -8.88 20.95 34.84
N GLN A 36 -10.14 21.39 34.88
CA GLN A 36 -10.52 22.80 34.91
C GLN A 36 -10.03 23.49 36.19
N SER A 37 -10.15 22.82 37.34
CA SER A 37 -9.58 23.30 38.60
C SER A 37 -8.05 23.33 38.58
N LEU A 38 -7.39 22.34 37.98
CA LEU A 38 -5.93 22.28 37.88
C LEU A 38 -5.37 23.34 36.92
N LEU A 39 -6.04 23.58 35.79
CA LEU A 39 -5.59 24.52 34.76
C LEU A 39 -6.09 25.95 34.99
N ASP A 40 -6.89 26.18 36.03
CA ASP A 40 -7.53 27.45 36.36
C ASP A 40 -8.29 28.04 35.14
N THR A 41 -9.14 27.22 34.53
CA THR A 41 -9.96 27.62 33.38
C THR A 41 -11.33 26.98 33.42
N LYS A 42 -12.33 27.66 32.85
CA LYS A 42 -13.67 27.12 32.58
C LYS A 42 -13.85 26.73 31.11
N ASP A 43 -12.86 27.01 30.28
CA ASP A 43 -12.92 26.77 28.85
C ASP A 43 -12.76 25.29 28.54
N VAL A 44 -13.37 24.85 27.44
CA VAL A 44 -13.22 23.50 26.88
C VAL A 44 -12.52 23.65 25.53
N THR A 45 -11.42 22.91 25.35
CA THR A 45 -10.60 23.05 24.13
C THR A 45 -11.31 22.50 22.89
N TYR A 46 -11.93 21.32 22.98
CA TYR A 46 -12.69 20.72 21.89
C TYR A 46 -13.67 19.66 22.41
N PHE A 47 -14.65 19.31 21.59
CA PHE A 47 -15.55 18.18 21.80
C PHE A 47 -15.20 17.07 20.82
N ALA A 48 -15.02 15.85 21.32
CA ALA A 48 -14.85 14.67 20.49
C ALA A 48 -16.22 14.01 20.27
N ILE A 49 -16.62 13.90 19.00
CA ILE A 49 -17.89 13.26 18.61
C ILE A 49 -17.56 12.07 17.72
N GLN A 50 -17.97 10.88 18.14
CA GLN A 50 -17.83 9.66 17.35
C GLN A 50 -19.16 9.33 16.68
N LEU A 51 -19.15 9.25 15.35
CA LEU A 51 -20.30 8.82 14.56
C LEU A 51 -20.40 7.30 14.54
N SER A 52 -21.63 6.79 14.67
CA SER A 52 -21.90 5.35 14.47
C SER A 52 -21.71 4.93 13.01
N ASP A 53 -21.95 5.83 12.06
CA ASP A 53 -21.72 5.64 10.63
C ASP A 53 -20.67 6.65 10.14
N PRO A 54 -19.41 6.22 9.89
CA PRO A 54 -18.35 7.10 9.43
C PRO A 54 -18.62 7.75 8.06
N SER A 55 -19.46 7.15 7.22
CA SER A 55 -19.75 7.68 5.87
C SER A 55 -20.45 9.04 5.91
N LYS A 56 -21.12 9.35 7.03
CA LYS A 56 -21.83 10.61 7.26
C LYS A 56 -20.95 11.75 7.77
N THR A 57 -19.65 11.53 7.94
CA THR A 57 -18.74 12.54 8.49
C THR A 57 -18.74 13.81 7.63
N ASP A 58 -18.66 13.67 6.31
CA ASP A 58 -18.63 14.82 5.39
C ASP A 58 -19.96 15.59 5.36
N GLU A 59 -21.08 14.85 5.44
CA GLU A 59 -22.41 15.44 5.56
C GLU A 59 -22.54 16.24 6.86
N LEU A 60 -22.16 15.64 8.01
CA LEU A 60 -22.19 16.30 9.30
C LEU A 60 -21.33 17.58 9.33
N LEU A 61 -20.12 17.52 8.77
CA LEU A 61 -19.21 18.67 8.74
C LEU A 61 -19.81 19.84 7.95
N ARG A 62 -20.38 19.55 6.78
CA ARG A 62 -21.05 20.56 5.95
C ARG A 62 -22.25 21.17 6.67
N ASP A 63 -23.09 20.33 7.27
CA ASP A 63 -24.29 20.79 7.97
C ASP A 63 -23.91 21.59 9.24
N PHE A 64 -22.82 21.23 9.92
CA PHE A 64 -22.28 21.97 11.05
C PHE A 64 -21.69 23.33 10.64
N GLU A 65 -21.01 23.42 9.50
CA GLU A 65 -20.52 24.69 8.97
C GLU A 65 -21.67 25.66 8.67
N ILE A 66 -22.76 25.16 8.08
CA ILE A 66 -23.99 25.95 7.85
C ILE A 66 -24.57 26.42 9.19
N PHE A 67 -24.74 25.50 10.15
CA PHE A 67 -25.22 25.83 11.50
C PHE A 67 -24.35 26.88 12.20
N ALA A 68 -23.03 26.72 12.16
CA ALA A 68 -22.08 27.64 12.79
C ALA A 68 -22.16 29.04 12.18
N HIS A 69 -22.29 29.12 10.85
CA HIS A 69 -22.47 30.38 10.14
C HIS A 69 -23.82 31.05 10.45
N GLU A 70 -24.92 30.30 10.44
CA GLU A 70 -26.27 30.81 10.76
C GLU A 70 -26.38 31.31 12.20
N LYS A 71 -25.77 30.59 13.15
CA LYS A 71 -25.78 30.95 14.57
C LYS A 71 -24.68 31.93 14.96
N GLN A 72 -23.81 32.31 14.02
CA GLN A 72 -22.65 33.19 14.26
C GLN A 72 -21.78 32.71 15.43
N VAL A 73 -21.55 31.41 15.51
CA VAL A 73 -20.73 30.79 16.56
C VAL A 73 -19.34 30.51 16.01
N ASP A 74 -18.30 30.93 16.73
CA ASP A 74 -16.90 30.67 16.39
C ASP A 74 -16.49 29.24 16.80
N LEU A 75 -17.12 28.25 16.16
CA LEU A 75 -16.80 26.83 16.34
C LEU A 75 -16.47 26.23 14.98
N LYS A 76 -15.34 25.52 14.92
CA LYS A 76 -14.91 24.78 13.74
C LYS A 76 -14.97 23.28 14.02
N ALA A 77 -15.76 22.57 13.24
CA ALA A 77 -15.70 21.11 13.23
C ALA A 77 -14.60 20.65 12.27
N THR A 78 -13.82 19.66 12.68
CA THR A 78 -12.75 19.08 11.87
C THR A 78 -12.80 17.56 12.00
N LYS A 79 -12.34 16.86 10.97
CA LYS A 79 -12.05 15.43 11.09
C LYS A 79 -10.91 15.24 12.08
N TRP A 80 -10.95 14.16 12.86
CA TRP A 80 -9.88 13.82 13.80
C TRP A 80 -8.53 13.65 13.08
N GLN A 81 -8.58 13.23 11.81
CA GLN A 81 -7.45 13.10 10.91
C GLN A 81 -6.69 14.41 10.68
N ASP A 82 -7.42 15.53 10.62
CA ASP A 82 -6.86 16.86 10.34
C ASP A 82 -6.51 17.62 11.64
N HIS A 83 -6.76 17.01 12.81
CA HIS A 83 -6.49 17.62 14.10
C HIS A 83 -5.00 17.46 14.50
N PRO A 84 -4.37 18.44 15.18
CA PRO A 84 -2.97 18.33 15.63
C PRO A 84 -2.63 17.08 16.46
N TYR A 85 -3.60 16.53 17.19
CA TYR A 85 -3.43 15.26 17.92
C TYR A 85 -3.51 14.01 17.01
N GLY A 86 -4.20 14.10 15.87
CA GLY A 86 -4.20 13.08 14.82
C GLY A 86 -2.94 13.13 13.94
N ASP A 87 -2.23 14.25 13.92
CA ASP A 87 -1.04 14.50 13.09
C ASP A 87 0.11 13.50 13.36
N LEU A 88 0.29 13.02 14.59
CA LEU A 88 1.26 11.96 14.90
C LEU A 88 0.90 10.62 14.24
N TYR A 89 -0.38 10.27 14.25
CA TYR A 89 -0.90 9.07 13.60
C TYR A 89 -0.84 9.20 12.07
N HIS A 90 -1.22 10.37 11.54
CA HIS A 90 -1.15 10.67 10.11
C HIS A 90 0.28 10.62 9.58
N ARG A 91 1.23 11.30 10.24
CA ARG A 91 2.64 11.32 9.80
C ARG A 91 3.25 9.92 9.80
N THR A 92 2.98 9.13 10.83
CA THR A 92 3.50 7.76 10.93
C THR A 92 2.92 6.86 9.83
N ASN A 93 1.60 6.86 9.63
CA ASN A 93 0.98 6.01 8.61
C ASN A 93 1.33 6.45 7.18
N VAL A 94 1.38 7.76 6.92
CA VAL A 94 1.75 8.29 5.62
C VAL A 94 3.20 7.91 5.29
N TYR A 95 4.12 8.01 6.25
CA TYR A 95 5.49 7.55 6.07
C TYR A 95 5.58 6.06 5.72
N LEU A 96 4.87 5.20 6.47
CA LEU A 96 4.85 3.76 6.21
C LEU A 96 4.26 3.42 4.83
N ILE A 97 3.20 4.13 4.41
CA ILE A 97 2.60 3.98 3.08
C ILE A 97 3.60 4.38 1.99
N TYR A 98 4.33 5.47 2.16
CA TYR A 98 5.35 5.89 1.18
C TYR A 98 6.49 4.89 1.07
N VAL A 99 7.05 4.42 2.19
CA VAL A 99 8.11 3.41 2.19
C VAL A 99 7.61 2.11 1.56
N ARG A 100 6.41 1.66 1.91
CA ARG A 100 5.77 0.47 1.31
C ARG A 100 5.64 0.61 -0.20
N ASN A 101 5.07 1.71 -0.67
CA ASN A 101 4.82 1.93 -2.10
C ASN A 101 6.13 2.09 -2.88
N PHE A 102 7.15 2.71 -2.28
CA PHE A 102 8.49 2.81 -2.85
C PHE A 102 9.13 1.43 -3.06
N ILE A 103 9.13 0.58 -2.02
CA ILE A 103 9.63 -0.79 -2.10
C ILE A 103 8.85 -1.60 -3.14
N ALA A 104 7.50 -1.52 -3.12
CA ALA A 104 6.65 -2.22 -4.08
C ALA A 104 6.96 -1.81 -5.53
N THR A 105 7.20 -0.53 -5.78
CA THR A 105 7.56 -0.01 -7.12
C THR A 105 8.90 -0.58 -7.58
N ILE A 106 9.92 -0.59 -6.71
CA ILE A 106 11.23 -1.18 -7.03
C ILE A 106 11.09 -2.66 -7.35
N LEU A 107 10.34 -3.41 -6.53
CA LEU A 107 10.12 -4.84 -6.75
C LEU A 107 9.39 -5.11 -8.07
N LEU A 108 8.40 -4.27 -8.42
CA LEU A 108 7.69 -4.37 -9.69
C LEU A 108 8.63 -4.11 -10.88
N ILE A 109 9.51 -3.11 -10.78
CA ILE A 109 10.50 -2.83 -11.84
C ILE A 109 11.49 -3.98 -11.98
N LEU A 110 12.08 -4.45 -10.88
CA LEU A 110 13.07 -5.54 -10.89
C LEU A 110 12.49 -6.84 -11.46
N SER A 111 11.29 -7.20 -11.01
CA SER A 111 10.59 -8.37 -11.51
C SER A 111 10.17 -8.20 -12.97
N GLY A 112 9.69 -7.03 -13.38
CA GLY A 112 9.35 -6.74 -14.77
C GLY A 112 10.55 -6.85 -15.70
N LEU A 113 11.71 -6.29 -15.33
CA LEU A 113 12.94 -6.43 -16.09
C LEU A 113 13.40 -7.88 -16.19
N SER A 114 13.25 -8.66 -15.11
CA SER A 114 13.57 -10.09 -15.10
C SER A 114 12.68 -10.87 -16.08
N VAL A 115 11.38 -10.55 -16.13
CA VAL A 115 10.43 -11.14 -17.08
C VAL A 115 10.80 -10.79 -18.52
N LEU A 116 11.13 -9.53 -18.80
CA LEU A 116 11.57 -9.10 -20.14
C LEU A 116 12.82 -9.87 -20.59
N ALA A 117 13.82 -9.98 -19.71
CA ALA A 117 15.05 -10.73 -20.02
C ALA A 117 14.78 -12.22 -20.28
N ALA A 118 13.87 -12.83 -19.52
CA ALA A 118 13.47 -14.22 -19.74
C ALA A 118 12.81 -14.41 -21.12
N PHE A 119 11.91 -13.51 -21.52
CA PHE A 119 11.27 -13.58 -22.84
C PHE A 119 12.24 -13.37 -23.99
N ILE A 120 13.21 -12.46 -23.87
CA ILE A 120 14.26 -12.29 -24.88
C ILE A 120 15.02 -13.61 -25.07
N LYS A 121 15.43 -14.25 -23.96
CA LYS A 121 16.13 -15.54 -24.00
C LYS A 121 15.27 -16.65 -24.65
N LEU A 122 13.98 -16.73 -24.30
CA LEU A 122 13.05 -17.71 -24.87
C LEU A 122 12.91 -17.55 -26.39
N VAL A 123 12.87 -16.31 -26.89
CA VAL A 123 12.79 -16.03 -28.33
C VAL A 123 14.09 -16.42 -29.03
N ASP A 124 15.24 -16.14 -28.41
CA ASP A 124 16.55 -16.51 -28.97
C ASP A 124 16.72 -18.02 -29.12
N GLU A 125 16.32 -18.80 -28.11
CA GLU A 125 16.37 -20.27 -28.15
C GLU A 125 15.48 -20.85 -29.26
N ARG A 126 14.37 -20.18 -29.60
CA ARG A 126 13.39 -20.64 -30.61
C ARG A 126 13.54 -19.96 -31.97
N THR A 127 14.66 -19.29 -32.22
CA THR A 127 14.91 -18.56 -33.49
C THR A 127 14.74 -19.44 -34.73
N ARG A 128 15.15 -20.70 -34.67
CA ARG A 128 15.04 -21.66 -35.81
C ARG A 128 13.59 -21.99 -36.15
N GLU A 129 12.72 -22.12 -35.15
CA GLU A 129 11.29 -22.37 -35.34
C GLU A 129 10.61 -21.14 -35.97
N ILE A 130 11.00 -19.94 -35.55
CA ILE A 130 10.50 -18.68 -36.12
C ILE A 130 10.90 -18.56 -37.60
N GLY A 131 12.17 -18.83 -37.92
CA GLY A 131 12.69 -18.75 -39.29
C GLY A 131 12.02 -19.75 -40.25
N THR A 132 11.79 -20.98 -39.80
CA THR A 132 11.10 -22.01 -40.59
C THR A 132 9.61 -21.68 -40.80
N THR A 133 8.93 -21.17 -39.78
CA THR A 133 7.52 -20.75 -39.88
C THR A 133 7.34 -19.60 -40.87
N ARG A 134 8.27 -18.63 -40.88
CA ARG A 134 8.29 -17.55 -41.88
C ARG A 134 8.58 -18.07 -43.30
N ALA A 135 9.48 -19.05 -43.45
CA ALA A 135 9.82 -19.62 -44.75
C ALA A 135 8.64 -20.38 -45.40
N ILE A 136 7.73 -20.94 -44.59
CA ILE A 136 6.49 -21.59 -45.06
C ILE A 136 5.42 -20.55 -45.46
N GLY A 137 5.61 -19.27 -45.14
CA GLY A 137 4.76 -18.17 -45.59
C GLY A 137 3.74 -17.66 -44.57
N PHE A 138 3.87 -18.01 -43.29
CA PHE A 138 3.03 -17.42 -42.24
C PHE A 138 3.33 -15.93 -42.06
N HIS A 139 2.28 -15.13 -41.85
CA HIS A 139 2.41 -13.70 -41.61
C HIS A 139 3.02 -13.41 -40.24
N ASP A 140 3.90 -12.39 -40.16
CA ASP A 140 4.62 -12.03 -38.93
C ASP A 140 3.67 -11.74 -37.75
N SER A 141 2.48 -11.16 -38.00
CA SER A 141 1.48 -10.92 -36.96
C SER A 141 0.91 -12.20 -36.35
N TYR A 142 0.78 -13.28 -37.12
CA TYR A 142 0.31 -14.56 -36.62
C TYR A 142 1.32 -15.17 -35.64
N ILE A 143 2.61 -15.10 -35.99
CA ILE A 143 3.71 -15.58 -35.16
C ILE A 143 3.75 -14.80 -33.83
N VAL A 144 3.70 -13.46 -33.89
CA VAL A 144 3.67 -12.61 -32.68
C VAL A 144 2.47 -12.94 -31.79
N MET A 145 1.27 -13.12 -32.37
CA MET A 145 0.07 -13.43 -31.61
C MET A 145 0.14 -14.81 -30.94
N SER A 146 0.68 -15.81 -31.63
CA SER A 146 0.87 -17.16 -31.08
C SER A 146 1.79 -17.13 -29.85
N PHE A 147 2.93 -16.44 -29.94
CA PHE A 147 3.85 -16.30 -28.82
C PHE A 147 3.26 -15.45 -27.68
N ALA A 148 2.49 -14.41 -28.00
CA ALA A 148 1.79 -13.62 -27.00
C ALA A 148 0.74 -14.46 -26.22
N ALA A 149 0.05 -15.38 -26.91
CA ALA A 149 -0.89 -16.31 -26.28
C ALA A 149 -0.18 -17.34 -25.39
N GLU A 150 0.96 -17.89 -25.84
CA GLU A 150 1.80 -18.76 -25.01
C GLU A 150 2.30 -18.03 -23.76
N ALA A 151 2.79 -16.80 -23.91
CA ALA A 151 3.21 -15.94 -22.81
C ALA A 151 2.07 -15.64 -21.83
N ALA A 152 0.86 -15.36 -22.33
CA ALA A 152 -0.31 -15.13 -21.49
C ALA A 152 -0.68 -16.37 -20.67
N MET A 153 -0.63 -17.57 -21.27
CA MET A 153 -0.92 -18.83 -20.59
C MET A 153 0.11 -19.13 -19.49
N ILE A 154 1.40 -18.94 -19.79
CA ILE A 154 2.49 -19.11 -18.81
C ILE A 154 2.32 -18.09 -17.67
N ALA A 155 2.04 -16.82 -17.99
CA ALA A 155 1.86 -15.78 -16.99
C ALA A 155 0.65 -16.04 -16.09
N LEU A 156 -0.45 -16.57 -16.66
CA LEU A 156 -1.64 -16.94 -15.89
C LEU A 156 -1.33 -18.06 -14.89
N ILE A 157 -0.63 -19.11 -15.31
CA ILE A 157 -0.22 -20.20 -14.42
C ILE A 157 0.76 -19.68 -13.35
N ALA A 158 1.76 -18.90 -13.74
CA ALA A 158 2.73 -18.33 -12.81
C ALA A 158 2.06 -17.43 -11.76
N THR A 159 1.06 -16.65 -12.17
CA THR A 159 0.29 -15.79 -11.27
C THR A 159 -0.55 -16.61 -10.30
N ILE A 160 -1.22 -17.68 -10.74
CA ILE A 160 -1.97 -18.58 -9.86
C ILE A 160 -1.03 -19.17 -8.79
N VAL A 161 0.13 -19.69 -9.21
CA VAL A 161 1.12 -20.27 -8.29
C VAL A 161 1.69 -19.20 -7.34
N GLY A 162 2.03 -18.01 -7.86
CA GLY A 162 2.56 -16.91 -7.08
C GLY A 162 1.56 -16.38 -6.04
N THR A 163 0.31 -16.16 -6.43
CA THR A 163 -0.77 -15.75 -5.52
C THR A 163 -1.01 -16.81 -4.46
N THR A 164 -1.08 -18.10 -4.82
CA THR A 164 -1.28 -19.19 -3.86
C THR A 164 -0.13 -19.25 -2.85
N THR A 165 1.11 -19.14 -3.32
CA THR A 165 2.30 -19.13 -2.45
C THR A 165 2.31 -17.91 -1.54
N SER A 166 1.93 -16.73 -2.05
CA SER A 166 1.80 -15.51 -1.25
C SER A 166 0.73 -15.66 -0.17
N LEU A 167 -0.45 -16.18 -0.50
CA LEU A 167 -1.52 -16.40 0.47
C LEU A 167 -1.08 -17.37 1.58
N PHE A 168 -0.38 -18.44 1.21
CA PHE A 168 0.17 -19.38 2.17
C PHE A 168 1.21 -18.74 3.10
N ALA A 169 2.14 -17.95 2.55
CA ALA A 169 3.12 -17.20 3.34
C ALA A 169 2.44 -16.18 4.27
N SER A 170 1.44 -15.45 3.78
CA SER A 170 0.64 -14.52 4.58
C SER A 170 -0.08 -15.22 5.73
N ALA A 171 -0.64 -16.41 5.48
CA ALA A 171 -1.29 -17.21 6.53
C ALA A 171 -0.30 -17.65 7.62
N ILE A 172 0.92 -18.06 7.24
CA ILE A 172 1.98 -18.41 8.20
C ILE A 172 2.37 -17.19 9.04
N ILE A 173 2.62 -16.04 8.41
CA ILE A 173 3.02 -14.81 9.11
C ILE A 173 1.93 -14.39 10.11
N ASN A 174 0.67 -14.42 9.68
CA ASN A 174 -0.47 -14.08 10.53
C ASN A 174 -0.67 -15.08 11.67
N TYR A 175 -0.37 -16.36 11.45
CA TYR A 175 -0.44 -17.40 12.49
C TYR A 175 0.66 -17.25 13.55
N VAL A 176 1.90 -16.97 13.11
CA VAL A 176 3.05 -16.78 14.02
C VAL A 176 2.93 -15.48 14.81
N ALA A 177 2.09 -14.54 14.37
CA ALA A 177 1.81 -13.27 15.04
C ALA A 177 3.11 -12.50 15.38
N VAL A 178 3.99 -12.37 14.38
CA VAL A 178 5.32 -11.76 14.54
C VAL A 178 5.21 -10.40 15.24
N PRO A 179 5.85 -10.20 16.41
CA PRO A 179 5.79 -8.93 17.11
C PRO A 179 6.60 -7.87 16.34
N TYR A 180 5.97 -6.73 16.07
CA TYR A 180 6.60 -5.56 15.50
C TYR A 180 6.89 -4.54 16.59
N TYR A 181 8.17 -4.32 16.83
CA TYR A 181 8.66 -3.28 17.72
C TYR A 181 8.82 -1.98 16.92
N GLY A 182 7.72 -1.25 16.77
CA GLY A 182 7.72 0.07 16.13
C GLY A 182 8.49 1.10 16.95
N VAL A 183 9.14 2.05 16.26
CA VAL A 183 9.80 3.18 16.93
C VAL A 183 8.73 4.02 17.63
N GLY A 184 8.85 4.15 18.94
CA GLY A 184 7.92 4.93 19.77
C GLY A 184 6.74 4.15 20.34
N LEU A 185 6.58 2.85 20.04
CA LEU A 185 5.54 2.03 20.66
C LEU A 185 5.93 1.58 22.07
N THR A 186 4.95 1.55 22.98
CA THR A 186 5.12 1.09 24.36
C THR A 186 4.94 -0.43 24.46
N GLU A 187 4.01 -0.98 23.68
CA GLU A 187 3.76 -2.42 23.53
C GLU A 187 4.00 -2.90 22.08
N PRO A 188 4.46 -4.16 21.87
CA PRO A 188 4.62 -4.72 20.54
C PRO A 188 3.26 -4.96 19.89
N ILE A 189 3.08 -4.45 18.67
CA ILE A 189 1.90 -4.76 17.85
C ILE A 189 2.18 -5.97 16.96
N HIS A 190 1.21 -6.86 16.76
CA HIS A 190 1.39 -8.00 15.87
C HIS A 190 1.31 -7.56 14.41
N PHE A 191 2.36 -7.86 13.64
CA PHE A 191 2.35 -7.62 12.21
C PHE A 191 1.33 -8.54 11.55
N ARG A 192 0.33 -7.93 10.89
CA ARG A 192 -0.70 -8.65 10.13
C ARG A 192 -0.61 -8.29 8.65
N VAL A 193 -0.52 -9.32 7.82
CA VAL A 193 -0.64 -9.18 6.37
C VAL A 193 -2.12 -9.20 6.03
N ALA A 194 -2.64 -8.04 5.64
CA ALA A 194 -4.02 -7.91 5.18
C ALA A 194 -4.15 -8.55 3.78
N ILE A 195 -5.20 -9.34 3.60
CA ILE A 195 -5.55 -9.91 2.29
C ILE A 195 -6.49 -8.93 1.60
N ASP A 196 -5.96 -8.15 0.67
CA ASP A 196 -6.73 -7.21 -0.14
C ASP A 196 -6.90 -7.73 -1.57
N LEU A 197 -8.14 -8.04 -1.96
CA LEU A 197 -8.44 -8.61 -3.27
C LEU A 197 -8.05 -7.66 -4.41
N GLY A 198 -8.12 -6.35 -4.21
CA GLY A 198 -7.74 -5.34 -5.19
C GLY A 198 -6.24 -5.33 -5.45
N VAL A 199 -5.41 -5.45 -4.41
CA VAL A 199 -3.95 -5.53 -4.53
C VAL A 199 -3.51 -6.81 -5.23
N TYR A 200 -4.07 -7.95 -4.85
CA TYR A 200 -3.76 -9.23 -5.50
C TYR A 200 -4.20 -9.23 -6.96
N GLY A 201 -5.41 -8.75 -7.25
CA GLY A 201 -5.96 -8.68 -8.61
C GLY A 201 -5.19 -7.72 -9.51
N SER A 202 -4.85 -6.52 -9.02
CA SER A 202 -4.05 -5.56 -9.79
C SER A 202 -2.63 -6.06 -10.06
N THR A 203 -1.97 -6.68 -9.08
CA THR A 203 -0.64 -7.27 -9.25
C THR A 203 -0.65 -8.39 -10.29
N ALA A 204 -1.64 -9.29 -10.22
CA ALA A 204 -1.86 -10.35 -11.20
C ALA A 204 -1.99 -9.81 -12.62
N LEU A 205 -2.86 -8.81 -12.82
CA LEU A 205 -3.05 -8.15 -14.12
C LEU A 205 -1.77 -7.47 -14.61
N CYS A 206 -1.03 -6.81 -13.74
CA CYS A 206 0.25 -6.19 -14.08
C CYS A 206 1.27 -7.21 -14.60
N PHE A 207 1.44 -8.36 -13.92
CA PHE A 207 2.40 -9.37 -14.36
C PHE A 207 1.99 -10.06 -15.67
N ILE A 208 0.70 -10.32 -15.87
CA ILE A 208 0.18 -10.84 -17.13
C ILE A 208 0.45 -9.83 -18.26
N ALA A 209 0.14 -8.55 -18.04
CA ALA A 209 0.39 -7.50 -19.01
C ALA A 209 1.89 -7.35 -19.34
N ILE A 210 2.76 -7.30 -18.33
CA ILE A 210 4.22 -7.23 -18.51
C ILE A 210 4.72 -8.44 -19.32
N SER A 211 4.21 -9.64 -19.04
CA SER A 211 4.62 -10.85 -19.74
C SER A 211 4.22 -10.83 -21.22
N VAL A 212 2.98 -10.44 -21.50
CA VAL A 212 2.48 -10.33 -22.88
C VAL A 212 3.22 -9.23 -23.64
N ILE A 213 3.40 -8.06 -23.04
CA ILE A 213 4.16 -6.95 -23.63
C ILE A 213 5.61 -7.39 -23.89
N GLY A 214 6.23 -8.07 -22.94
CA GLY A 214 7.59 -8.58 -23.07
C GLY A 214 7.76 -9.54 -24.22
N ALA A 215 6.86 -10.52 -24.33
CA ALA A 215 6.84 -11.47 -25.44
C ALA A 215 6.65 -10.77 -26.79
N VAL A 216 5.71 -9.82 -26.89
CA VAL A 216 5.44 -9.08 -28.12
C VAL A 216 6.65 -8.22 -28.52
N VAL A 217 7.27 -7.51 -27.57
CA VAL A 217 8.46 -6.68 -27.83
C VAL A 217 9.64 -7.53 -28.27
N ALA A 218 9.93 -8.61 -27.56
CA ALA A 218 11.01 -9.53 -27.91
C ALA A 218 10.81 -10.12 -29.31
N MET A 219 9.60 -10.59 -29.62
CA MET A 219 9.27 -11.15 -30.94
C MET A 219 9.35 -10.12 -32.06
N ARG A 220 8.83 -8.90 -31.87
CA ARG A 220 8.93 -7.83 -32.86
C ARG A 220 10.38 -7.44 -33.13
N SER A 221 11.19 -7.35 -32.08
CA SER A 221 12.62 -7.05 -32.22
C SER A 221 13.35 -8.14 -33.03
N LYS A 222 12.98 -9.42 -32.85
CA LYS A 222 13.59 -10.53 -33.59
C LYS A 222 13.09 -10.65 -35.03
N ILE A 223 11.84 -10.31 -35.30
CA ILE A 223 11.28 -10.33 -36.66
C ILE A 223 11.89 -9.21 -37.53
N ALA A 224 12.23 -8.08 -36.93
CA ALA A 224 12.86 -6.94 -37.59
C ALA A 224 14.31 -7.21 -38.03
N SER A 225 15.01 -8.19 -37.44
CA SER A 225 16.34 -8.60 -37.92
C SER A 225 16.23 -9.43 -39.22
N SER A 226 17.20 -9.27 -40.12
CA SER A 226 17.21 -9.94 -41.43
C SER A 226 17.12 -11.46 -41.30
N VAL A 227 16.30 -12.08 -42.15
CA VAL A 227 16.10 -13.55 -42.22
C VAL A 227 17.43 -14.29 -42.41
N VAL A 228 18.37 -13.70 -43.16
CA VAL A 228 19.69 -14.29 -43.42
C VAL A 228 20.51 -14.38 -42.12
N HIS A 229 20.46 -13.35 -41.28
CA HIS A 229 21.19 -13.32 -40.01
C HIS A 229 20.62 -14.33 -39.00
N ASN A 230 19.28 -14.45 -38.96
CA ASN A 230 18.60 -15.41 -38.09
C ASN A 230 18.85 -16.88 -38.47
N LEU A 231 19.24 -17.15 -39.72
CA LEU A 231 19.57 -18.50 -40.21
C LEU A 231 21.07 -18.83 -40.09
N THR A 232 21.96 -17.84 -40.18
CA THR A 232 23.41 -18.05 -40.03
C THR A 232 23.87 -18.16 -38.58
N ASP A 233 23.24 -17.45 -37.65
CA ASP A 233 23.61 -17.48 -36.21
C ASP A 233 23.15 -18.77 -35.51
N ALA A 234 22.17 -19.49 -36.06
CA ALA A 234 21.75 -20.79 -35.54
C ALA A 234 22.71 -21.95 -35.92
N GLY A 235 23.76 -21.66 -36.71
CA GLY A 235 24.72 -22.63 -37.23
C GLY A 235 26.13 -22.55 -36.64
N ALA A 236 26.38 -21.67 -35.67
CA ALA A 236 27.62 -21.58 -34.89
C ALA A 236 27.36 -21.95 -33.43
#